data_AF-A0A6B2LI65-F1
#
_entry.id   AF-A0A6B2LI65-F1
#
_cell.length_a   1.000
_cell.length_b   1.000
_cell.length_c   1.000
_cell.angle_alpha   90.00
_cell.angle_beta   90.00
_cell.angle_gamma   90.00
#
_symmetry.space_group_name_H-M   'P 1'
#
loop_
_entity.id
_entity.type
_entity.pdbx_description
1 polymer ?
#
loop_
_entity_poly.entity_id
_entity_poly.type
_entity_poly.pdbx_seq_one_letter_code
_entity_poly.pdbx_strand_id
1 'polypeptide(L)'
;MTLRPFFLGGVMNAAGNKPPLTVPAKGKYMISDLQLCGDYFGVKIKMPSTFPVNTLSAQRLLSILQNDQPKQISLTQTLYSYIFDQDRDVSNPEVLEEALRGCGYSEKDAKDLLQRTSSAEAKEALKKTTEEAVARGAFGAPTIFFKTASGEEKMIFGSDRFQILFPLLGVPWLGPSPKASL
;
A
#
# COMPACT_ATOMS: atom_id res chain seq x y z
N MET A 1 8.84 -11.68 0.80
CA MET A 1 7.71 -10.75 1.01
C MET A 1 6.87 -10.74 -0.26
N THR A 2 5.54 -10.73 -0.15
CA THR A 2 4.63 -10.66 -1.29
C THR A 2 3.67 -9.49 -1.07
N LEU A 3 3.57 -8.57 -2.03
CA LEU A 3 2.60 -7.48 -1.94
C LEU A 3 1.20 -7.99 -2.33
N ARG A 4 0.20 -7.60 -1.54
CA ARG A 4 -1.21 -7.97 -1.73
C ARG A 4 -2.04 -6.68 -1.83
N PRO A 5 -2.21 -6.11 -3.03
CA PRO A 5 -3.04 -4.92 -3.20
C PRO A 5 -4.49 -5.28 -2.83
N PHE A 6 -5.12 -4.43 -2.03
CA PHE A 6 -6.54 -4.55 -1.68
C PHE A 6 -7.19 -3.18 -1.64
N PHE A 7 -8.52 -3.16 -1.77
CA PHE A 7 -9.27 -1.92 -1.72
C PHE A 7 -9.63 -1.57 -0.27
N LEU A 8 -8.95 -0.55 0.29
CA LEU A 8 -9.12 -0.14 1.69
C LEU A 8 -10.59 0.20 2.03
N GLY A 9 -11.31 0.87 1.13
CA GLY A 9 -12.73 1.16 1.33
C GLY A 9 -13.57 -0.11 1.52
N GLY A 10 -13.25 -1.18 0.78
CA GLY A 10 -13.89 -2.49 0.92
C GLY A 10 -13.58 -3.16 2.26
N VAL A 11 -12.31 -3.14 2.68
CA VAL A 11 -11.89 -3.67 3.99
C VAL A 11 -12.59 -2.94 5.14
N MET A 12 -12.60 -1.61 5.11
CA MET A 12 -13.21 -0.81 6.17
C MET A 12 -14.72 -1.00 6.24
N ASN A 13 -15.40 -1.06 5.10
CA ASN A 13 -16.83 -1.32 5.06
C ASN A 13 -17.17 -2.70 5.65
N ALA A 14 -16.44 -3.75 5.23
CA ALA A 14 -16.68 -5.10 5.73
C ALA A 14 -16.39 -5.25 7.24
N ALA A 15 -15.38 -4.55 7.75
CA ALA A 15 -15.03 -4.55 9.17
C ALA A 15 -15.86 -3.58 10.03
N GLY A 16 -16.77 -2.80 9.45
CA GLY A 16 -17.50 -1.74 10.15
C GLY A 16 -16.58 -0.62 10.68
N ASN A 17 -15.37 -0.49 10.12
CA ASN A 17 -14.38 0.48 10.54
C ASN A 17 -14.64 1.85 9.89
N LYS A 18 -14.36 2.94 10.61
CA LYS A 18 -14.53 4.32 10.12
C LYS A 18 -13.17 4.99 9.92
N PRO A 19 -12.99 5.83 8.88
CA PRO A 19 -11.72 6.52 8.67
C PRO A 19 -11.34 7.37 9.88
N PRO A 20 -10.07 7.34 10.34
CA PRO A 20 -9.60 8.17 11.45
C PRO A 20 -9.92 9.66 11.27
N LEU A 21 -9.89 10.14 10.03
CA LEU A 21 -10.23 11.52 9.65
C LEU A 21 -11.65 11.94 9.99
N THR A 22 -12.58 11.00 10.18
CA THR A 22 -13.95 11.33 10.61
C THR A 22 -14.00 11.87 12.05
N VAL A 23 -12.91 11.73 12.81
CA VAL A 23 -12.73 12.31 14.15
C VAL A 23 -11.70 13.44 14.06
N PRO A 24 -12.08 14.72 14.22
CA PRO A 24 -11.17 15.86 13.99
C PRO A 24 -9.84 15.78 14.76
N ALA A 25 -9.86 15.36 16.02
CA ALA A 25 -8.66 15.20 16.84
C ALA A 25 -7.71 14.13 16.29
N LYS A 26 -8.25 12.99 15.80
CA LYS A 26 -7.44 11.94 15.17
C LYS A 26 -6.88 12.40 13.82
N GLY A 27 -7.65 13.17 13.05
CA GLY A 27 -7.18 13.73 11.80
C GLY A 27 -6.03 14.72 11.97
N LYS A 28 -6.14 15.62 12.95
CA LYS A 28 -5.05 16.54 13.31
C LYS A 28 -3.79 15.78 13.72
N TYR A 29 -3.94 14.77 14.59
CA TYR A 29 -2.83 13.91 15.01
C TYR A 29 -2.17 13.22 13.81
N MET A 30 -2.95 12.59 12.93
CA MET A 30 -2.45 11.86 11.76
C MET A 30 -1.60 12.74 10.84
N ILE A 31 -2.01 13.99 10.62
CA ILE A 31 -1.23 14.93 9.79
C ILE A 31 0.11 15.28 10.45
N SER A 32 0.12 15.57 11.75
CA SER A 32 1.37 15.87 12.47
C SER A 32 2.29 14.65 12.59
N ASP A 33 1.72 13.46 12.80
CA ASP A 33 2.46 12.21 13.00
C ASP A 33 3.11 11.72 11.70
N LEU A 34 2.50 12.05 10.55
CA LEU A 34 3.03 11.67 9.24
C LEU A 34 4.47 12.18 9.02
N GLN A 35 4.77 13.41 9.43
CA GLN A 35 6.11 13.99 9.30
C GLN A 35 7.11 13.31 10.24
N LEU A 36 6.72 13.08 11.50
CA LEU A 36 7.56 12.37 12.48
C LEU A 36 7.88 10.95 12.00
N CYS A 37 6.88 10.26 11.45
CA CYS A 37 7.07 8.95 10.83
C CYS A 37 8.02 9.03 9.62
N GLY A 38 7.85 10.03 8.76
CA GLY A 38 8.75 10.28 7.63
C GLY A 38 10.20 10.39 8.05
N ASP A 39 10.47 11.23 9.05
CA ASP A 39 11.81 11.46 9.59
C ASP A 39 12.38 10.18 10.23
N TYR A 40 11.56 9.45 11.02
CA TYR A 40 11.98 8.21 11.67
C TYR A 40 12.31 7.09 10.66
N PHE A 41 11.50 6.93 9.61
CA PHE A 41 11.70 5.90 8.60
C PHE A 41 12.67 6.32 7.47
N GLY A 42 13.10 7.59 7.42
CA GLY A 42 13.94 8.11 6.34
C GLY A 42 13.20 8.20 5.00
N VAL A 43 11.89 8.43 5.02
CA VAL A 43 11.02 8.47 3.84
C VAL A 43 10.46 9.89 3.67
N LYS A 44 10.61 10.46 2.46
CA LYS A 44 9.93 11.71 2.11
C LYS A 44 8.43 11.47 2.03
N ILE A 45 7.68 12.09 2.92
CA ILE A 45 6.24 11.90 3.03
C ILE A 45 5.59 13.19 3.54
N LYS A 46 4.50 13.59 2.89
CA LYS A 46 3.64 14.72 3.25
C LYS A 46 2.20 14.37 2.91
N MET A 47 1.25 15.06 3.56
CA MET A 47 -0.16 14.90 3.22
C MET A 47 -0.42 15.51 1.84
N PRO A 48 -1.04 14.79 0.88
CA PRO A 48 -1.42 15.39 -0.39
C PRO A 48 -2.49 16.47 -0.20
N SER A 49 -2.57 17.42 -1.12
CA SER A 49 -3.55 18.51 -1.09
C SER A 49 -4.99 18.00 -1.22
N THR A 50 -5.17 16.88 -1.92
CA THR A 50 -6.43 16.15 -2.01
C THR A 50 -6.33 14.84 -1.26
N PHE A 51 -7.03 14.74 -0.12
CA PHE A 51 -7.11 13.50 0.66
C PHE A 51 -8.53 13.29 1.19
N PRO A 52 -9.10 12.06 1.10
CA PRO A 52 -8.49 10.83 0.58
C PRO A 52 -8.36 10.79 -0.95
N VAL A 53 -7.31 10.14 -1.44
CA VAL A 53 -7.06 9.96 -2.87
C VAL A 53 -7.86 8.78 -3.42
N ASN A 54 -8.46 8.94 -4.60
CA ASN A 54 -9.07 7.83 -5.33
C ASN A 54 -7.99 6.94 -5.95
N THR A 55 -7.83 5.74 -5.40
CA THR A 55 -6.78 4.79 -5.81
C THR A 55 -7.31 3.58 -6.56
N LEU A 56 -8.58 3.55 -6.96
CA LEU A 56 -9.21 2.34 -7.49
C LEU A 56 -8.50 1.80 -8.75
N SER A 57 -8.21 2.66 -9.73
CA SER A 57 -7.49 2.28 -10.94
C SER A 57 -6.06 1.83 -10.63
N ALA A 58 -5.37 2.53 -9.73
CA ALA A 58 -4.03 2.17 -9.27
C ALA A 58 -4.00 0.79 -8.58
N GLN A 59 -4.96 0.50 -7.70
CA GLN A 59 -5.05 -0.80 -7.03
C GLN A 59 -5.37 -1.95 -7.99
N ARG A 60 -6.23 -1.71 -8.99
CA ARG A 60 -6.49 -2.71 -10.04
C ARG A 60 -5.26 -2.96 -10.90
N LEU A 61 -4.52 -1.90 -11.26
CA LEU A 61 -3.26 -2.01 -11.98
C LEU A 61 -2.24 -2.85 -11.20
N LEU A 62 -2.07 -2.58 -9.90
CA LEU A 62 -1.21 -3.39 -9.03
C LEU A 62 -1.69 -4.85 -8.93
N SER A 63 -3.00 -5.09 -8.96
CA SER A 63 -3.58 -6.45 -8.93
C SER A 63 -3.28 -7.24 -10.21
N ILE A 64 -3.28 -6.59 -11.38
CA ILE A 64 -2.86 -7.20 -12.65
C ILE A 64 -1.41 -7.68 -12.57
N LEU A 65 -0.56 -6.92 -11.87
CA LEU A 65 0.87 -7.22 -11.71
C LEU A 65 1.18 -8.19 -10.55
N GLN A 66 0.20 -8.82 -9.91
CA GLN A 66 0.43 -9.67 -8.73
C GLN A 66 1.45 -10.80 -8.95
N ASN A 67 1.59 -11.29 -10.18
CA ASN A 67 2.50 -12.37 -10.54
C ASN A 67 3.90 -11.85 -10.97
N ASP A 68 4.09 -10.54 -11.07
CA ASP A 68 5.37 -9.88 -11.37
C ASP A 68 5.76 -8.97 -10.19
N GLN A 69 6.24 -9.60 -9.11
CA GLN A 69 6.58 -8.90 -7.87
C GLN A 69 7.60 -7.76 -8.06
N PRO A 70 8.70 -7.91 -8.83
CA PRO A 70 9.62 -6.80 -9.07
C PRO A 70 8.95 -5.58 -9.69
N LYS A 71 8.12 -5.75 -10.71
CA LYS A 71 7.38 -4.65 -11.33
C LYS A 71 6.30 -4.08 -10.40
N GLN A 72 5.58 -4.94 -9.68
CA GLN A 72 4.57 -4.51 -8.73
C GLN A 72 5.17 -3.68 -7.59
N ILE A 73 6.33 -4.06 -7.06
CA ILE A 73 7.05 -3.30 -6.03
C ILE A 73 7.48 -1.94 -6.57
N SER A 74 8.14 -1.91 -7.74
CA SER A 74 8.60 -0.67 -8.37
C SER A 74 7.45 0.32 -8.63
N LEU A 75 6.33 -0.19 -9.17
CA LEU A 75 5.14 0.63 -9.40
C LEU A 75 4.50 1.08 -8.09
N THR A 76 4.43 0.23 -7.07
CA THR A 76 3.90 0.61 -5.75
C THR A 76 4.71 1.76 -5.15
N GLN A 77 6.04 1.67 -5.15
CA GLN A 77 6.92 2.74 -4.64
C GLN A 77 6.73 4.04 -5.42
N THR A 78 6.65 3.95 -6.76
CA THR A 78 6.41 5.10 -7.63
C THR A 78 5.07 5.78 -7.31
N LEU A 79 3.98 5.01 -7.17
CA LEU A 79 2.66 5.54 -6.86
C LEU A 79 2.60 6.18 -5.47
N TYR A 80 3.26 5.57 -4.47
CA TYR A 80 3.38 6.19 -3.14
C TYR A 80 4.14 7.52 -3.19
N SER A 81 5.26 7.59 -3.92
CA SER A 81 5.99 8.87 -4.12
C SER A 81 5.12 9.90 -4.84
N TYR A 82 4.37 9.49 -5.87
CA TYR A 82 3.48 10.38 -6.60
C TYR A 82 2.43 10.99 -5.67
N ILE A 83 1.78 10.19 -4.84
CA ILE A 83 0.76 10.67 -3.90
C ILE A 83 1.39 11.51 -2.79
N PHE A 84 2.34 10.93 -2.05
CA PHE A 84 2.74 11.45 -0.74
C PHE A 84 4.04 12.25 -0.74
N ASP A 85 4.73 12.40 -1.87
CA ASP A 85 5.91 13.27 -1.99
C ASP A 85 5.65 14.36 -3.04
N GLN A 86 5.07 13.97 -4.18
CA GLN A 86 4.90 14.84 -5.34
C GLN A 86 3.50 15.45 -5.49
N ASP A 87 2.54 15.05 -4.65
CA ASP A 87 1.15 15.53 -4.69
C ASP A 87 0.47 15.39 -6.07
N ARG A 88 0.62 14.21 -6.68
CA ARG A 88 0.09 13.86 -8.00
C ARG A 88 -1.15 12.98 -7.88
N ASP A 89 -2.15 13.27 -8.71
CA ASP A 89 -3.41 12.51 -8.75
C ASP A 89 -3.25 11.20 -9.53
N VAL A 90 -3.18 10.08 -8.79
CA VAL A 90 -3.10 8.72 -9.37
C VAL A 90 -4.46 8.18 -9.85
N SER A 91 -5.53 8.98 -9.79
CA SER A 91 -6.78 8.67 -10.47
C SER A 91 -6.77 9.07 -11.95
N ASN A 92 -5.87 9.99 -12.32
CA ASN A 92 -5.66 10.41 -13.71
C ASN A 92 -4.93 9.30 -14.51
N PRO A 93 -5.51 8.79 -15.62
CA PRO A 93 -4.86 7.81 -16.48
C PRO A 93 -3.48 8.22 -17.01
N GLU A 94 -3.27 9.50 -17.31
CA GLU A 94 -1.99 10.01 -17.83
C GLU A 94 -0.88 9.88 -16.76
N VAL A 95 -1.20 10.17 -15.50
CA VAL A 95 -0.27 10.01 -14.37
C VAL A 95 0.09 8.53 -14.16
N LEU A 96 -0.88 7.62 -14.32
CA LEU A 96 -0.63 6.19 -14.24
C LEU A 96 0.19 5.66 -15.43
N GLU A 97 -0.02 6.20 -16.63
CA GLU A 97 0.80 5.87 -17.82
C GLU A 97 2.25 6.28 -17.59
N GLU A 98 2.48 7.51 -17.12
CA GLU A 98 3.82 7.99 -16.77
C GLU A 98 4.50 7.12 -15.71
N ALA A 99 3.78 6.71 -14.67
CA ALA A 99 4.31 5.81 -13.64
C ALA A 99 4.74 4.45 -14.23
N LEU A 100 3.94 3.87 -15.12
CA LEU A 100 4.27 2.63 -15.82
C LEU A 100 5.52 2.81 -16.71
N ARG A 101 5.58 3.89 -17.48
CA ARG A 101 6.74 4.19 -18.32
C ARG A 101 8.00 4.39 -17.49
N GLY A 102 7.91 5.09 -16.35
CA GLY A 102 9.00 5.22 -15.38
C GLY A 102 9.47 3.89 -14.79
N CYS A 103 8.58 2.89 -14.73
CA CYS A 103 8.88 1.52 -14.32
C CYS A 103 9.40 0.63 -15.48
N GLY A 104 9.67 1.21 -16.66
CA GLY A 104 10.25 0.51 -17.80
C GLY A 104 9.26 -0.29 -18.64
N TYR A 105 7.98 0.11 -18.67
CA TYR A 105 7.03 -0.38 -19.67
C TYR A 105 7.13 0.46 -20.95
N SER A 106 6.94 -0.18 -22.12
CA SER A 106 6.77 0.57 -23.36
C SER A 106 5.47 1.39 -23.31
N GLU A 107 5.35 2.42 -24.13
CA GLU A 107 4.11 3.20 -24.23
C GLU A 107 2.91 2.31 -24.59
N LYS A 108 3.12 1.35 -25.50
CA LYS A 108 2.09 0.39 -25.90
C LYS A 108 1.66 -0.49 -24.72
N ASP A 109 2.62 -1.05 -23.98
CA ASP A 109 2.31 -1.92 -22.84
C ASP A 109 1.66 -1.14 -21.69
N ALA A 110 2.09 0.10 -21.46
CA ALA A 110 1.48 0.97 -20.47
C ALA A 110 0.00 1.23 -20.80
N LYS A 111 -0.30 1.57 -22.05
CA LYS A 111 -1.67 1.79 -22.52
C LYS A 111 -2.53 0.52 -22.44
N ASP A 112 -1.99 -0.64 -22.81
CA ASP A 112 -2.68 -1.93 -22.67
C ASP A 112 -3.03 -2.23 -21.21
N LEU A 113 -2.07 -2.09 -20.30
CA LEU A 113 -2.27 -2.32 -18.87
C LEU A 113 -3.33 -1.36 -18.29
N LEU A 114 -3.32 -0.09 -18.69
CA LEU A 114 -4.33 0.88 -18.27
C LEU A 114 -5.72 0.50 -18.73
N GLN A 115 -5.89 0.09 -19.99
CA GLN A 115 -7.18 -0.38 -20.50
C GLN A 115 -7.67 -1.59 -19.70
N ARG A 116 -6.77 -2.54 -19.37
CA ARG A 116 -7.09 -3.72 -18.58
C ARG A 116 -7.58 -3.41 -17.17
N THR A 117 -7.29 -2.24 -16.58
CA THR A 117 -7.81 -1.86 -15.26
C THR A 117 -9.35 -1.83 -15.19
N SER A 118 -10.03 -1.71 -16.33
CA SER A 118 -11.51 -1.71 -16.39
C SER A 118 -12.10 -3.09 -16.70
N SER A 119 -11.27 -4.10 -16.98
CA SER A 119 -11.70 -5.45 -17.31
C SER A 119 -12.38 -6.14 -16.13
N ALA A 120 -13.20 -7.16 -16.43
CA ALA A 120 -13.80 -8.01 -15.40
C ALA A 120 -12.71 -8.74 -14.59
N GLU A 121 -11.65 -9.19 -15.24
CA GLU A 121 -10.50 -9.87 -14.62
C GLU A 121 -9.82 -8.98 -13.57
N ALA A 122 -9.51 -7.72 -13.90
CA ALA A 122 -8.83 -6.82 -12.97
C ALA A 122 -9.72 -6.44 -11.77
N LYS A 123 -11.03 -6.28 -12.00
CA LYS A 123 -12.01 -6.04 -10.94
C LYS A 123 -12.10 -7.24 -9.99
N GLU A 124 -12.19 -8.45 -10.54
CA GLU A 124 -12.29 -9.67 -9.76
C GLU A 124 -10.99 -9.96 -9.00
N ALA A 125 -9.82 -9.70 -9.60
CA ALA A 125 -8.54 -9.86 -8.94
C ALA A 125 -8.43 -8.99 -7.67
N LEU A 126 -8.74 -7.70 -7.78
CA LEU A 126 -8.72 -6.79 -6.63
C LEU A 126 -9.79 -7.14 -5.58
N LYS A 127 -10.98 -7.56 -6.04
CA LYS A 127 -12.06 -7.99 -5.14
C LYS A 127 -11.62 -9.20 -4.33
N LYS A 128 -11.07 -10.24 -4.98
CA LYS A 128 -10.60 -11.46 -4.33
C LYS A 128 -9.54 -11.19 -3.28
N THR A 129 -8.53 -10.35 -3.56
CA THR A 129 -7.51 -10.00 -2.57
C THR A 129 -8.07 -9.21 -1.39
N THR A 130 -9.08 -8.36 -1.66
CA THR A 130 -9.81 -7.63 -0.62
C THR A 130 -10.62 -8.56 0.27
N GLU A 131 -11.37 -9.49 -0.31
CA GLU A 131 -12.17 -10.48 0.42
C GLU A 131 -11.28 -11.42 1.23
N GLU A 132 -10.13 -11.84 0.69
CA GLU A 132 -9.15 -12.63 1.44
C GLU A 132 -8.61 -11.88 2.66
N ALA A 133 -8.27 -10.60 2.53
CA ALA A 133 -7.81 -9.79 3.66
C ALA A 133 -8.89 -9.70 4.75
N VAL A 134 -10.15 -9.45 4.36
CA VAL A 134 -11.30 -9.38 5.28
C VAL A 134 -11.53 -10.74 5.96
N ALA A 135 -11.55 -11.83 5.21
CA ALA A 135 -11.75 -13.18 5.74
C ALA A 135 -10.67 -13.58 6.76
N ARG A 136 -9.48 -13.00 6.64
CA ARG A 136 -8.35 -13.19 7.56
C ARG A 136 -8.31 -12.18 8.72
N GLY A 137 -9.32 -11.32 8.83
CA GLY A 137 -9.48 -10.39 9.96
C GLY A 137 -8.89 -9.00 9.77
N ALA A 138 -8.50 -8.62 8.54
CA ALA A 138 -8.06 -7.25 8.26
C ALA A 138 -9.21 -6.26 8.48
N PHE A 139 -8.92 -5.17 9.19
CA PHE A 139 -9.87 -4.07 9.45
C PHE A 139 -9.35 -2.72 8.93
N GLY A 140 -8.16 -2.67 8.35
CA GLY A 140 -7.54 -1.47 7.82
C GLY A 140 -6.21 -1.76 7.12
N ALA A 141 -5.46 -0.70 6.81
CA ALA A 141 -4.14 -0.79 6.19
C ALA A 141 -3.07 -0.02 6.97
N PRO A 142 -1.79 -0.47 6.91
CA PRO A 142 -1.39 -1.77 6.37
C PRO A 142 -1.80 -2.91 7.34
N THR A 143 -2.12 -4.07 6.78
CA THR A 143 -2.25 -5.33 7.51
C THR A 143 -1.19 -6.28 6.97
N ILE A 144 -0.38 -6.87 7.84
CA ILE A 144 0.70 -7.79 7.47
C ILE A 144 0.42 -9.14 8.10
N PHE A 145 0.31 -10.17 7.25
CA PHE A 145 0.26 -11.56 7.66
C PHE A 145 1.64 -12.20 7.47
N PHE A 146 2.09 -12.96 8.46
CA PHE A 146 3.39 -13.60 8.42
C PHE A 146 3.39 -14.91 9.21
N LYS A 147 4.33 -15.80 8.90
CA LYS A 147 4.59 -17.02 9.68
C LYS A 147 5.75 -16.75 10.63
N THR A 148 5.58 -17.06 11.91
CA THR A 148 6.64 -16.98 12.92
C THR A 148 7.73 -18.01 12.62
N ALA A 149 8.85 -17.93 13.34
CA ALA A 149 9.90 -18.94 13.30
C ALA A 149 9.40 -20.36 13.68
N SER A 150 8.33 -20.46 14.48
CA SER A 150 7.67 -21.73 14.82
C SER A 150 6.67 -22.22 13.76
N GLY A 151 6.43 -21.45 12.70
CA GLY A 151 5.48 -21.76 11.64
C GLY A 151 4.04 -21.32 11.91
N GLU A 152 3.76 -20.71 13.06
CA GLU A 152 2.43 -20.17 13.39
C GLU A 152 2.14 -18.94 12.52
N GLU A 153 0.93 -18.84 11.96
CA GLU A 153 0.52 -17.64 11.25
C GLU A 153 0.03 -16.55 12.24
N LYS A 154 0.54 -15.33 12.08
CA LYS A 154 0.17 -14.15 12.85
C LYS A 154 -0.22 -13.00 11.92
N MET A 155 -0.99 -12.07 12.47
CA MET A 155 -1.37 -10.81 11.84
C MET A 155 -0.91 -9.64 12.71
N ILE A 156 -0.36 -8.60 12.09
CA ILE A 156 -0.19 -7.28 12.70
C ILE A 156 -0.88 -6.21 11.85
N PHE A 157 -1.33 -5.14 12.51
CA PHE A 157 -1.88 -3.95 11.89
C PHE A 157 -0.97 -2.76 12.17
N GLY A 158 -0.76 -1.90 11.17
CA GLY A 158 0.04 -0.69 11.28
C GLY A 158 1.50 -0.84 10.85
N SER A 159 2.19 0.30 10.74
CA SER A 159 3.62 0.42 10.43
C SER A 159 4.51 0.48 11.68
N ASP A 160 3.94 0.36 12.86
CA ASP A 160 4.54 0.62 14.17
C ASP A 160 4.70 -0.66 15.02
N ARG A 161 4.78 -1.81 14.36
CA ARG A 161 4.87 -3.14 14.98
C ARG A 161 6.09 -3.96 14.54
N PHE A 162 7.03 -3.37 13.78
CA PHE A 162 8.20 -4.10 13.28
C PHE A 162 9.11 -4.62 14.40
N GLN A 163 9.25 -3.89 15.50
CA GLN A 163 9.96 -4.32 16.71
C GLN A 163 9.35 -5.57 17.38
N ILE A 164 8.08 -5.89 17.09
CA ILE A 164 7.41 -7.12 17.52
C ILE A 164 7.51 -8.19 16.42
N LEU A 165 7.28 -7.80 15.16
CA LEU A 165 7.28 -8.72 14.01
C LEU A 165 8.64 -9.39 13.79
N PHE A 166 9.74 -8.63 13.81
CA PHE A 166 11.07 -9.15 13.48
C PHE A 166 11.51 -10.27 14.43
N PRO A 167 11.45 -10.10 15.77
CA PRO A 167 11.75 -11.19 16.71
C PRO A 167 10.88 -12.44 16.50
N LEU A 168 9.59 -12.28 16.19
CA LEU A 168 8.70 -13.40 15.90
C LEU A 168 9.07 -14.15 14.61
N LEU A 169 9.70 -13.47 13.65
CA LEU A 169 10.31 -14.08 12.46
C LEU A 169 11.65 -14.78 12.75
N GLY A 170 12.19 -14.65 13.97
CA GLY A 170 13.51 -15.18 14.32
C GLY A 170 14.67 -14.31 13.81
N VAL A 171 14.44 -13.04 13.49
CA VAL A 171 15.46 -12.08 13.06
C VAL A 171 15.51 -10.87 13.99
N PRO A 172 16.69 -10.29 14.25
CA PRO A 172 16.78 -9.10 15.09
C PRO A 172 16.14 -7.89 14.40
N TRP A 173 15.47 -7.03 15.18
CA TRP A 173 15.06 -5.71 14.73
C TRP A 173 16.24 -4.75 14.80
N LEU A 174 16.66 -4.21 13.66
CA LEU A 174 17.82 -3.31 13.54
C LEU A 174 17.38 -1.85 13.32
N GLY A 175 16.16 -1.50 13.73
CA GLY A 175 15.57 -0.20 13.44
C GLY A 175 15.02 -0.07 12.01
N PRO A 176 14.38 1.08 11.71
CA PRO A 176 13.71 1.31 10.43
C PRO A 176 14.69 1.49 9.26
N SER A 177 15.95 1.83 9.53
CA SER A 177 17.03 2.04 8.56
C SER A 177 18.26 1.18 8.91
N PRO A 178 18.20 -0.15 8.66
CA PRO A 178 19.23 -1.08 9.12
C PRO A 178 20.62 -0.84 8.51
N LYS A 179 20.70 -0.25 7.31
CA LYS A 179 21.99 0.09 6.65
C LYS A 179 22.71 1.30 7.28
N ALA A 180 22.02 2.12 8.07
CA ALA A 180 22.61 3.25 8.78
C ALA A 180 23.08 2.89 10.20
N SER A 181 22.86 1.63 10.61
CA SER A 181 23.15 1.13 11.96
C SER A 181 24.35 0.17 12.01
N LEU A 182 25.12 0.09 10.92
CA LEU A 182 26.42 -0.60 10.78
C LEU A 182 27.47 0.45 10.39
#